data_AF-A0A9W3CA49-F1
#
_entry.id   AF-A0A9W3CA49-F1
#
_cell.length_a   1.000
_cell.length_b   1.000
_cell.length_c   1.000
_cell.angle_alpha   90.00
_cell.angle_beta   90.00
_cell.angle_gamma   90.00
#
_symmetry.space_group_name_H-M   'P 1'
#
loop_
_entity.id
_entity.type
_entity.pdbx_description
1 polymer ?
#
loop_
_entity_poly.entity_id
_entity_poly.type
_entity_poly.pdbx_seq_one_letter_code
_entity_poly.pdbx_strand_id
1 'polypeptide(L)'
;MSKNLTGFISIDCGIPSGSSYTDDTTGINYVSDSSFVETGVSKTVSFPAQRQLQNLRSFPDGSRNCYTLIPEQGKGKKYLIRASFMYGNYDGENGSPEFDLFLGGNLWTTLSLNSTPVAVTKEVVYLSQSEKIFVCLGNKGKGTPFISTLELRFLGNDNTTYDSPNGALFFSRRWNFGSLTDSPIRYSEDVYDRIWLRRTLGAQYKEINTSLPVTSSNNSYNLPSLLMTTALTPVNTNTTISMTLVDPDPTVRYFVYERICQRIFLYLKYTLL
;
A
#
# COMPACT_ATOMS: atom_id res chain seq x y z
N MET A 1 17.98 5.41 -18.22
CA MET A 1 18.60 6.03 -17.03
C MET A 1 17.81 5.57 -15.82
N SER A 2 18.37 4.75 -14.95
CA SER A 2 17.71 4.40 -13.68
C SER A 2 17.59 5.67 -12.85
N LYS A 3 16.35 6.12 -12.59
CA LYS A 3 16.13 7.11 -11.54
C LYS A 3 16.65 6.48 -10.25
N ASN A 4 17.66 7.08 -9.63
CA ASN A 4 18.15 6.63 -8.34
C ASN A 4 16.98 6.73 -7.34
N LEU A 5 16.49 5.58 -6.87
CA LEU A 5 15.33 5.43 -5.99
C LEU A 5 15.71 5.77 -4.55
N THR A 6 16.16 6.99 -4.31
CA THR A 6 16.67 7.44 -3.01
C THR A 6 15.59 7.28 -1.95
N GLY A 7 15.86 6.46 -0.92
CA GLY A 7 14.94 6.25 0.21
C GLY A 7 13.86 5.19 0.04
N PHE A 8 13.97 4.30 -0.96
CA PHE A 8 13.12 3.11 -1.04
C PHE A 8 13.82 1.93 -0.37
N ILE A 9 13.03 1.13 0.36
CA ILE A 9 13.40 -0.22 0.77
C ILE A 9 12.34 -1.15 0.19
N SER A 10 12.75 -2.15 -0.61
CA SER A 10 11.84 -3.10 -1.23
C SER A 10 12.37 -4.50 -0.98
N ILE A 11 11.64 -5.26 -0.18
CA ILE A 11 12.05 -6.57 0.30
C ILE A 11 11.09 -7.61 -0.29
N ASP A 12 11.66 -8.58 -0.99
CA ASP A 12 10.97 -9.81 -1.40
C ASP A 12 11.33 -10.88 -0.37
N CYS A 13 10.36 -11.23 0.48
CA CYS A 13 10.59 -12.07 1.63
C CYS A 13 10.68 -13.54 1.19
N GLY A 14 11.69 -14.25 1.66
CA GLY A 14 11.87 -15.66 1.29
C GLY A 14 12.80 -15.92 0.12
N ILE A 15 13.20 -14.93 -0.69
CA ILE A 15 14.16 -15.17 -1.77
C ILE A 15 15.56 -15.50 -1.22
N PRO A 16 16.43 -16.19 -2.01
CA PRO A 16 17.75 -16.59 -1.55
C PRO A 16 18.56 -15.44 -0.93
N SER A 17 19.29 -15.72 0.16
CA SER A 17 20.09 -14.71 0.86
C SER A 17 21.08 -14.03 -0.10
N GLY A 18 21.17 -12.70 -0.02
CA GLY A 18 22.05 -11.90 -0.86
C GLY A 18 21.58 -11.73 -2.32
N SER A 19 20.43 -12.32 -2.69
CA SER A 19 19.85 -12.12 -4.02
C SER A 19 19.08 -10.79 -4.10
N SER A 20 19.02 -10.27 -5.32
CA SER A 20 18.23 -9.09 -5.69
C SER A 20 17.80 -9.17 -7.15
N TYR A 21 16.81 -8.36 -7.51
CA TYR A 21 16.39 -8.19 -8.89
C TYR A 21 15.67 -6.87 -9.09
N THR A 22 15.71 -6.37 -10.31
CA THR A 22 14.86 -5.26 -10.74
C THR A 22 13.54 -5.82 -11.26
N ASP A 23 12.42 -5.34 -10.72
CA ASP A 23 11.08 -5.68 -11.21
C ASP A 23 10.88 -5.10 -12.61
N ASP A 24 10.46 -5.93 -13.56
CA ASP A 24 10.38 -5.52 -14.97
C ASP A 24 9.25 -4.52 -15.24
N THR A 25 8.24 -4.48 -14.37
CA THR A 25 7.07 -3.61 -14.54
C THR A 25 7.33 -2.21 -13.98
N THR A 26 7.88 -2.13 -12.78
CA THR A 26 8.10 -0.87 -12.06
C THR A 26 9.53 -0.36 -12.24
N GLY A 27 10.51 -1.24 -12.47
CA GLY A 27 11.92 -0.88 -12.42
C GLY A 27 12.47 -0.73 -10.99
N ILE A 28 11.70 -1.14 -9.97
CA ILE A 28 12.12 -1.13 -8.57
C ILE A 28 13.02 -2.33 -8.28
N ASN A 29 14.15 -2.11 -7.62
CA ASN A 29 15.01 -3.21 -7.16
C ASN A 29 14.49 -3.78 -5.85
N TYR A 30 14.17 -5.08 -5.84
CA TYR A 30 13.85 -5.87 -4.66
C TYR A 30 15.09 -6.64 -4.18
N VAL A 31 15.24 -6.75 -2.86
CA VAL A 31 16.34 -7.48 -2.21
C VAL A 31 15.80 -8.55 -1.27
N SER A 32 16.64 -9.52 -0.92
CA SER A 32 16.33 -10.54 0.08
C SER A 32 16.08 -9.94 1.47
N ASP A 33 15.20 -10.59 2.22
CA ASP A 33 14.88 -10.27 3.62
C ASP A 33 15.99 -10.61 4.61
N SER A 34 17.04 -11.34 4.21
CA SER A 34 18.04 -11.89 5.12
C SER A 34 18.84 -10.86 5.94
N SER A 35 18.86 -9.60 5.52
CA SER A 35 19.50 -8.50 6.27
C SER A 35 18.53 -7.71 7.16
N PHE A 36 17.24 -8.03 7.11
CA PHE A 36 16.16 -7.30 7.80
C PHE A 36 15.48 -8.12 8.88
N VAL A 37 15.59 -9.45 8.84
CA VAL A 37 14.99 -10.38 9.80
C VAL A 37 15.96 -11.50 10.18
N GLU A 38 15.91 -11.94 11.44
CA GLU A 38 16.87 -12.91 12.00
C GLU A 38 16.40 -14.38 11.88
N THR A 39 15.09 -14.60 11.80
CA THR A 39 14.46 -15.92 11.93
C THR A 39 13.48 -16.20 10.78
N GLY A 40 12.90 -17.41 10.80
CA GLY A 40 11.85 -17.83 9.87
C GLY A 40 12.37 -18.69 8.72
N VAL A 41 11.45 -19.30 7.98
CA VAL A 41 11.70 -20.29 6.93
C VAL A 41 11.22 -19.75 5.58
N SER A 42 12.01 -19.96 4.53
CA SER A 42 11.61 -19.59 3.17
C SER A 42 10.60 -20.60 2.65
N LYS A 43 9.54 -20.10 2.00
CA LYS A 43 8.55 -20.91 1.30
C LYS A 43 8.19 -20.25 -0.02
N THR A 44 7.64 -21.05 -0.92
CA THR A 44 7.20 -20.63 -2.24
C THR A 44 5.73 -21.00 -2.40
N VAL A 45 4.96 -20.16 -3.11
CA VAL A 45 3.57 -20.45 -3.46
C VAL A 45 3.50 -21.19 -4.79
N SER A 46 2.55 -22.12 -4.93
CA SER A 46 2.48 -23.05 -6.06
C SER A 46 1.56 -22.60 -7.20
N PHE A 47 1.51 -21.30 -7.51
CA PHE A 47 0.71 -20.76 -8.61
C PHE A 47 1.36 -19.50 -9.21
N PRO A 48 0.99 -19.12 -10.45
CA PRO A 48 1.48 -17.89 -11.05
C PRO A 48 1.07 -16.66 -10.25
N ALA A 49 2.05 -15.91 -9.77
CA ALA A 49 1.88 -14.63 -9.09
C ALA A 49 2.93 -13.64 -9.61
N GLN A 50 2.74 -12.35 -9.29
CA GLN A 50 3.80 -11.35 -9.45
C GLN A 50 5.05 -11.82 -8.71
N ARG A 51 6.24 -11.55 -9.25
CA ARG A 51 7.50 -12.13 -8.78
C ARG A 51 7.71 -12.00 -7.27
N GLN A 52 7.44 -10.82 -6.73
CA GLN A 52 7.56 -10.48 -5.33
C GLN A 52 6.53 -11.19 -4.42
N LEU A 53 5.50 -11.83 -4.99
CA LEU A 53 4.50 -12.60 -4.26
C LEU A 53 4.69 -14.11 -4.43
N GLN A 54 5.73 -14.55 -5.15
CA GLN A 54 6.01 -15.97 -5.38
C GLN A 54 6.67 -16.63 -4.17
N ASN A 55 7.38 -15.85 -3.36
CA ASN A 55 8.04 -16.32 -2.15
C ASN A 55 7.43 -15.65 -0.92
N LEU A 56 7.68 -16.25 0.22
CA LEU A 56 7.37 -15.69 1.52
C LEU A 56 8.35 -16.20 2.57
N ARG A 57 8.45 -15.44 3.66
CA ARG A 57 9.02 -15.93 4.91
C ARG A 57 7.92 -16.30 5.88
N SER A 58 7.94 -17.54 6.35
CA SER A 58 7.07 -18.04 7.42
C SER A 58 7.80 -18.05 8.76
N PHE A 59 7.05 -17.88 9.85
CA PHE A 59 7.56 -17.83 11.21
C PHE A 59 6.86 -18.88 12.08
N PRO A 60 7.25 -20.17 11.97
CA PRO A 60 6.64 -21.24 12.76
C PRO A 60 6.99 -21.12 14.26
N ASP A 61 8.15 -20.54 14.56
CA ASP A 61 8.66 -20.41 15.92
C ASP A 61 8.57 -18.97 16.44
N GLY A 62 8.43 -18.84 17.75
CA GLY A 62 8.38 -17.57 18.46
C GLY A 62 6.99 -16.92 18.49
N SER A 63 6.75 -16.14 19.54
CA SER A 63 5.50 -15.40 19.70
C SER A 63 5.47 -14.12 18.87
N ARG A 64 6.64 -13.56 18.52
CA ARG A 64 6.77 -12.32 17.77
C ARG A 64 8.06 -12.31 16.96
N ASN A 65 7.97 -12.04 15.67
CA ASN A 65 9.11 -11.96 14.75
C ASN A 65 9.08 -10.59 14.06
N CYS A 66 10.21 -9.89 14.01
CA CYS A 66 10.28 -8.48 13.59
C CYS A 66 11.28 -8.26 12.47
N TYR A 67 10.84 -7.49 11.47
CA TYR A 67 11.72 -6.84 10.50
C TYR A 67 12.24 -5.53 11.08
N THR A 68 13.52 -5.25 10.86
CA THR A 68 14.13 -3.96 11.21
C THR A 68 14.43 -3.17 9.94
N LEU A 69 13.71 -2.09 9.71
CA LEU A 69 13.94 -1.17 8.60
C LEU A 69 14.74 0.03 9.08
N ILE A 70 15.78 0.42 8.33
CA ILE A 70 16.63 1.58 8.61
C ILE A 70 16.60 2.50 7.38
N PRO A 71 15.62 3.40 7.25
CA PRO A 71 15.53 4.30 6.10
C PRO A 71 16.66 5.34 6.14
N GLU A 72 17.29 5.60 4.99
CA GLU A 72 18.40 6.55 4.86
C GLU A 72 18.04 7.98 5.28
N GLN A 73 16.78 8.38 5.11
CA GLN A 73 16.30 9.72 5.45
C GLN A 73 16.08 9.90 6.97
N GLY A 74 16.19 8.82 7.74
CA GLY A 74 16.18 8.82 9.19
C GLY A 74 14.85 9.17 9.86
N LYS A 75 14.91 9.50 11.14
CA LYS A 75 13.75 9.87 11.95
C LYS A 75 13.12 11.21 11.54
N GLY A 76 11.88 11.44 11.97
CA GLY A 76 11.15 12.70 11.75
C GLY A 76 10.65 12.89 10.31
N LYS A 77 10.63 11.80 9.52
CA LYS A 77 10.19 11.77 8.13
C LYS A 77 8.95 10.90 7.98
N LYS A 78 8.13 11.19 6.97
CA LYS A 78 6.97 10.38 6.61
C LYS A 78 7.36 9.29 5.62
N TYR A 79 6.96 8.07 5.96
CA TYR A 79 7.17 6.88 5.14
C TYR A 79 5.83 6.20 4.88
N LEU A 80 5.59 5.80 3.64
CA LEU A 80 4.55 4.83 3.31
C LEU A 80 5.18 3.45 3.46
N ILE A 81 4.62 2.63 4.34
CA ILE A 81 5.03 1.25 4.58
C ILE A 81 3.91 0.34 4.09
N ARG A 82 4.25 -0.65 3.27
CA ARG A 82 3.31 -1.62 2.70
C ARG A 82 3.80 -3.03 2.95
N ALA A 83 2.96 -3.84 3.56
CA ALA A 83 3.18 -5.26 3.76
C ALA A 83 2.15 -6.06 2.96
N SER A 84 2.59 -7.05 2.18
CA SER A 84 1.71 -7.93 1.41
C SER A 84 1.90 -9.39 1.79
N PHE A 85 0.79 -10.11 1.72
CA PHE A 85 0.62 -11.46 2.24
C PHE A 85 -0.07 -12.30 1.17
N MET A 86 0.67 -13.21 0.55
CA MET A 86 0.16 -14.22 -0.36
C MET A 86 0.19 -15.57 0.35
N TYR A 87 -0.92 -15.99 0.96
CA TYR A 87 -0.96 -17.28 1.66
C TYR A 87 -0.88 -18.43 0.65
N GLY A 88 -1.85 -18.49 -0.26
CA GLY A 88 -1.75 -19.41 -1.38
C GLY A 88 -1.63 -20.89 -1.03
N ASN A 89 -2.02 -21.26 0.21
CA ASN A 89 -1.82 -22.58 0.78
C ASN A 89 -0.35 -23.08 0.68
N TYR A 90 0.63 -22.21 0.93
CA TYR A 90 2.06 -22.55 0.80
C TYR A 90 2.51 -23.70 1.72
N ASP A 91 1.79 -23.94 2.82
CA ASP A 91 2.08 -24.97 3.82
C ASP A 91 1.30 -26.27 3.58
N GLY A 92 0.33 -26.28 2.67
CA GLY A 92 -0.47 -27.47 2.35
C GLY A 92 -1.60 -27.77 3.36
N GLU A 93 -1.78 -26.94 4.38
CA GLU A 93 -2.74 -27.16 5.47
C GLU A 93 -4.18 -26.78 5.10
N ASN A 94 -4.37 -26.08 3.97
CA ASN A 94 -5.64 -25.50 3.52
C ASN A 94 -6.33 -24.69 4.63
N GLY A 95 -5.52 -24.01 5.43
CA GLY A 95 -5.95 -23.30 6.62
C GLY A 95 -6.48 -21.90 6.35
N SER A 96 -6.79 -21.21 7.45
CA SER A 96 -7.13 -19.79 7.44
C SER A 96 -6.31 -19.07 8.52
N PRO A 97 -5.04 -18.73 8.22
CA PRO A 97 -4.14 -18.21 9.24
C PRO A 97 -4.62 -16.85 9.75
N GLU A 98 -4.56 -16.68 11.07
CA GLU A 98 -4.88 -15.43 11.76
C GLU A 98 -3.72 -15.03 12.69
N PHE A 99 -3.16 -13.85 12.46
CA PHE A 99 -2.03 -13.33 13.22
C PHE A 99 -2.02 -11.81 13.23
N ASP A 100 -1.30 -11.22 14.17
CA ASP A 100 -1.27 -9.77 14.34
C ASP A 100 -0.08 -9.16 13.61
N LEU A 101 -0.29 -8.00 12.99
CA LEU A 101 0.74 -7.15 12.41
C LEU A 101 0.93 -5.94 13.31
N PHE A 102 2.17 -5.62 13.64
CA PHE A 102 2.55 -4.50 14.49
C PHE A 102 3.46 -3.54 13.74
N LEU A 103 3.30 -2.25 14.02
CA LEU A 103 4.24 -1.21 13.63
C LEU A 103 4.85 -0.60 14.91
N GLY A 104 6.14 -0.83 15.11
CA GLY A 104 6.78 -0.59 16.40
C GLY A 104 6.13 -1.45 17.50
N GLY A 105 5.77 -0.84 18.62
CA GLY A 105 5.04 -1.51 19.70
C GLY A 105 3.53 -1.62 19.49
N ASN A 106 2.97 -0.91 18.50
CA ASN A 106 1.52 -0.73 18.36
C ASN A 106 0.92 -1.75 17.40
N LEU A 107 -0.27 -2.26 17.73
CA LEU A 107 -1.04 -3.09 16.81
C LEU A 107 -1.40 -2.25 15.58
N TRP A 108 -0.99 -2.73 14.41
CA TRP A 108 -1.38 -2.15 13.14
C TRP A 108 -2.72 -2.77 12.71
N THR A 109 -2.81 -4.10 12.66
CA THR A 109 -4.05 -4.80 12.31
C THR A 109 -3.93 -6.28 12.65
N THR A 110 -5.07 -6.96 12.84
CA THR A 110 -5.12 -8.43 12.79
C THR A 110 -5.38 -8.87 11.35
N LEU A 111 -4.52 -9.74 10.84
CA LEU A 111 -4.69 -10.39 9.55
C LEU A 111 -5.52 -11.66 9.74
N SER A 112 -6.50 -11.85 8.87
CA SER A 112 -7.24 -13.10 8.71
C SER A 112 -7.24 -13.42 7.21
N LEU A 113 -6.59 -14.51 6.85
CA LEU A 113 -6.44 -14.96 5.46
C LEU A 113 -7.16 -16.28 5.26
N ASN A 114 -7.44 -16.61 4.01
CA ASN A 114 -7.96 -17.92 3.60
C ASN A 114 -7.07 -18.50 2.48
N SER A 115 -7.32 -19.75 2.11
CA SER A 115 -6.53 -20.46 1.08
C SER A 115 -6.67 -19.92 -0.35
N THR A 116 -7.48 -18.87 -0.58
CA THR A 116 -7.61 -18.25 -1.90
C THR A 116 -6.28 -17.58 -2.29
N PRO A 117 -5.81 -17.73 -3.54
CA PRO A 117 -4.58 -17.09 -4.02
C PRO A 117 -4.76 -15.59 -4.29
N VAL A 118 -5.17 -14.85 -3.26
CA VAL A 118 -5.37 -13.39 -3.32
C VAL A 118 -4.41 -12.74 -2.32
N ALA A 119 -3.64 -11.77 -2.82
CA ALA A 119 -2.76 -10.98 -1.98
C ALA A 119 -3.59 -10.08 -1.06
N VAL A 120 -3.39 -10.21 0.24
CA VAL A 120 -3.85 -9.21 1.23
C VAL A 120 -2.72 -8.19 1.39
N THR A 121 -3.03 -6.91 1.27
CA THR A 121 -2.05 -5.83 1.42
C THR A 121 -2.50 -4.87 2.50
N LYS A 122 -1.58 -4.46 3.37
CA LYS A 122 -1.77 -3.44 4.40
C LYS A 122 -0.78 -2.33 4.16
N GLU A 123 -1.26 -1.09 4.17
CA GLU A 123 -0.43 0.09 3.96
C GLU A 123 -0.68 1.12 5.08
N VAL A 124 0.36 1.84 5.46
CA VAL A 124 0.33 2.88 6.49
C VAL A 124 1.26 4.01 6.09
N VAL A 125 0.80 5.25 6.25
CA VAL A 125 1.70 6.41 6.27
C VAL A 125 2.10 6.67 7.71
N TYR A 126 3.40 6.59 7.99
CA TYR A 126 3.95 6.67 9.34
C TYR A 126 4.97 7.80 9.43
N LEU A 127 4.78 8.69 10.42
CA LEU A 127 5.77 9.68 10.81
C LEU A 127 6.77 9.02 11.77
N SER A 128 7.97 8.73 11.27
CA SER A 128 8.95 7.98 12.05
C SER A 128 9.41 8.72 13.30
N GLN A 129 9.33 8.05 14.45
CA GLN A 129 9.79 8.56 15.74
C GLN A 129 11.24 8.12 16.07
N SER A 130 11.83 7.23 15.25
CA SER A 130 13.13 6.61 15.48
C SER A 130 13.89 6.42 14.15
N GLU A 131 15.20 6.18 14.23
CA GLU A 131 16.01 5.79 13.06
C GLU A 131 15.69 4.38 12.58
N LYS A 132 15.16 3.54 13.47
CA LYS A 132 14.75 2.16 13.16
C LYS A 132 13.24 2.05 13.22
N ILE A 133 12.65 1.42 12.22
CA ILE A 133 11.23 1.10 12.16
C ILE A 133 11.08 -0.40 12.23
N PHE A 134 10.31 -0.89 13.21
CA PHE A 134 10.04 -2.32 13.37
C PHE A 134 8.68 -2.68 12.79
N VAL A 135 8.63 -3.70 11.95
CA VAL A 135 7.38 -4.30 11.46
C VAL A 135 7.35 -5.74 11.96
N CYS A 136 6.44 -6.06 12.87
CA CYS A 136 6.44 -7.35 13.55
C CYS A 136 5.17 -8.16 13.27
N LEU A 137 5.33 -9.47 13.20
CA LEU A 137 4.27 -10.44 13.11
C LEU A 137 4.14 -11.15 14.46
N GLY A 138 2.96 -11.09 15.06
CA GLY A 138 2.63 -11.74 16.33
C GLY A 138 1.80 -12.99 16.12
N ASN A 139 2.28 -14.12 16.65
CA ASN A 139 1.62 -15.40 16.55
C ASN A 139 0.45 -15.51 17.54
N LYS A 140 -0.75 -15.85 17.04
CA LYS A 140 -1.97 -16.05 17.84
C LYS A 140 -2.32 -17.53 18.07
N GLY A 141 -1.49 -18.46 17.60
CA GLY A 141 -1.76 -19.89 17.64
C GLY A 141 -2.84 -20.35 16.64
N LYS A 142 -3.20 -19.51 15.66
CA LYS A 142 -4.21 -19.78 14.63
C LYS A 142 -3.58 -19.86 13.24
N GLY A 143 -2.55 -20.70 13.11
CA GLY A 143 -1.73 -20.80 11.90
C GLY A 143 -0.44 -19.98 11.97
N THR A 144 0.45 -20.20 11.00
CA THR A 144 1.81 -19.67 10.99
C THR A 144 1.84 -18.24 10.44
N PRO A 145 2.34 -17.24 11.19
CA PRO A 145 2.56 -15.90 10.64
C PRO A 145 3.55 -15.92 9.48
N PHE A 146 3.29 -15.11 8.46
CA PHE A 146 4.17 -15.02 7.30
C PHE A 146 4.06 -13.65 6.63
N ILE A 147 5.00 -13.33 5.74
CA ILE A 147 4.99 -12.12 4.92
C ILE A 147 5.63 -12.41 3.56
N SER A 148 5.06 -11.86 2.49
CA SER A 148 5.57 -12.04 1.11
C SER A 148 6.42 -10.84 0.68
N THR A 149 5.95 -9.62 0.93
CA THR A 149 6.73 -8.42 0.63
C THR A 149 6.64 -7.38 1.72
N LEU A 150 7.73 -6.64 1.91
CA LEU A 150 7.77 -5.46 2.75
C LEU A 150 8.40 -4.29 1.99
N GLU A 151 7.65 -3.22 1.82
CA GLU A 151 8.03 -2.05 1.07
C GLU A 151 7.97 -0.81 1.96
N LEU A 152 8.97 0.06 1.85
CA LEU A 152 9.03 1.38 2.46
C LEU A 152 9.33 2.41 1.37
N ARG A 153 8.57 3.51 1.39
CA ARG A 153 8.67 4.62 0.44
C ARG A 153 8.78 5.93 1.21
N PHE A 154 9.85 6.67 1.00
CA PHE A 154 9.99 8.02 1.51
C PHE A 154 9.02 8.98 0.79
N LEU A 155 8.20 9.72 1.53
CA LEU A 155 7.17 10.63 0.98
C LEU A 155 7.65 12.07 0.79
N GLY A 156 8.96 12.28 0.72
CA GLY A 156 9.55 13.60 0.59
C GLY A 156 9.68 14.35 1.91
N ASN A 157 10.25 15.55 1.83
CA ASN A 157 10.54 16.37 3.03
C ASN A 157 9.33 17.16 3.54
N ASP A 158 8.23 17.20 2.79
CA ASP A 158 7.03 17.91 3.20
C ASP A 158 6.19 17.05 4.16
N ASN A 159 6.40 17.30 5.45
CA ASN A 159 5.66 16.64 6.51
C ASN A 159 4.25 17.22 6.72
N THR A 160 3.80 18.23 5.97
CA THR A 160 2.43 18.78 6.09
C THR A 160 1.39 17.90 5.40
N THR A 161 1.81 17.04 4.47
CA THR A 161 0.91 16.08 3.79
C THR A 161 0.65 14.86 4.65
N TYR A 162 -0.54 14.25 4.53
CA TYR A 162 -0.91 13.05 5.29
C TYR A 162 -0.75 13.23 6.80
N ASP A 163 -1.23 14.36 7.33
CA ASP A 163 -1.12 14.63 8.75
C ASP A 163 -2.08 13.76 9.58
N SER A 164 -1.58 13.26 10.71
CA SER A 164 -2.32 12.38 11.62
C SER A 164 -2.10 12.82 13.05
N PRO A 165 -3.16 12.91 13.87
CA PRO A 165 -3.04 13.19 15.29
C PRO A 165 -2.12 12.21 16.04
N ASN A 166 -2.05 10.95 15.57
CA ASN A 166 -1.32 9.87 16.23
C ASN A 166 -0.05 9.46 15.46
N GLY A 167 0.37 10.25 14.47
CA GLY A 167 1.58 9.97 13.68
C GLY A 167 1.48 8.78 12.71
N ALA A 168 0.30 8.17 12.55
CA ALA A 168 0.05 7.11 11.58
C ALA A 168 -1.32 7.27 10.89
N LEU A 169 -1.39 7.04 9.58
CA LEU A 169 -2.64 6.92 8.80
C LEU A 169 -2.67 5.55 8.15
N PHE A 170 -3.62 4.71 8.56
CA PHE A 170 -3.83 3.41 7.94
C PHE A 170 -4.58 3.56 6.63
N PHE A 171 -4.11 2.84 5.62
CA PHE A 171 -4.68 2.87 4.29
C PHE A 171 -6.07 2.24 4.28
N SER A 172 -7.05 3.00 3.77
CA SER A 172 -8.36 2.47 3.42
C SER A 172 -8.44 2.20 1.92
N ARG A 173 -8.44 3.27 1.11
CA ARG A 173 -8.61 3.18 -0.35
C ARG A 173 -7.87 4.32 -1.05
N ARG A 174 -7.46 4.07 -2.29
CA ARG A 174 -6.89 5.07 -3.21
C ARG A 174 -7.36 4.79 -4.62
N TRP A 175 -8.11 5.73 -5.18
CA TRP A 175 -8.85 5.55 -6.42
C TRP A 175 -8.37 6.50 -7.50
N ASN A 176 -8.25 5.98 -8.72
CA ASN A 176 -8.19 6.75 -9.94
C ASN A 176 -9.56 6.73 -10.61
N PHE A 177 -10.22 7.88 -10.61
CA PHE A 177 -11.48 8.08 -11.32
C PHE A 177 -11.21 8.47 -12.77
N GLY A 178 -11.92 7.83 -13.70
CA GLY A 178 -11.76 8.15 -15.11
C GLY A 178 -10.69 7.36 -15.85
N SER A 179 -9.90 6.52 -15.16
CA SER A 179 -8.94 5.64 -15.84
C SER A 179 -9.67 4.73 -16.84
N LEU A 180 -9.12 4.64 -18.06
CA LEU A 180 -9.61 3.74 -19.10
C LEU A 180 -8.98 2.35 -19.02
N THR A 181 -7.92 2.19 -18.23
CA THR A 181 -7.19 0.93 -18.04
C THR A 181 -7.37 0.42 -16.62
N ASP A 182 -7.44 -0.92 -16.47
CA ASP A 182 -7.46 -1.58 -15.16
C ASP A 182 -6.07 -1.70 -14.52
N SER A 183 -5.01 -1.43 -15.30
CA SER A 183 -3.65 -1.34 -14.79
C SER A 183 -3.53 -0.22 -13.75
N PRO A 184 -2.97 -0.51 -12.56
CA PRO A 184 -2.78 0.52 -11.54
C PRO A 184 -1.75 1.56 -11.98
N ILE A 185 -1.98 2.83 -11.62
CA ILE A 185 -0.91 3.83 -11.66
C ILE A 185 -0.08 3.66 -10.39
N ARG A 186 1.23 3.46 -10.55
CA ARG A 186 2.21 3.41 -9.47
C ARG A 186 3.56 3.88 -10.01
N TYR A 187 4.67 3.51 -9.39
CA TYR A 187 5.99 3.82 -9.95
C TYR A 187 6.16 3.23 -11.38
N SER A 188 6.74 3.95 -12.34
CA SER A 188 7.44 5.24 -12.21
C SER A 188 6.58 6.51 -12.37
N GLU A 189 5.29 6.36 -12.66
CA GLU A 189 4.35 7.49 -12.80
C GLU A 189 4.10 8.20 -11.46
N ASP A 190 4.03 7.44 -10.36
CA ASP A 190 4.03 7.96 -9.00
C ASP A 190 5.41 7.82 -8.36
N VAL A 191 6.07 8.95 -8.11
CA VAL A 191 7.40 9.00 -7.49
C VAL A 191 7.44 8.43 -6.08
N TYR A 192 6.29 8.34 -5.39
CA TYR A 192 6.16 7.73 -4.07
C TYR A 192 5.66 6.28 -4.11
N ASP A 193 5.51 5.71 -5.32
CA ASP A 193 5.02 4.34 -5.54
C ASP A 193 3.70 4.04 -4.80
N ARG A 194 2.82 5.04 -4.69
CA ARG A 194 1.44 4.82 -4.27
C ARG A 194 0.70 4.10 -5.38
N ILE A 195 -0.10 3.11 -5.02
CA ILE A 195 -0.89 2.33 -5.97
C ILE A 195 -2.29 2.94 -6.08
N TRP A 196 -2.61 3.48 -7.26
CA TRP A 196 -3.91 4.04 -7.60
C TRP A 196 -4.70 3.05 -8.46
N LEU A 197 -5.84 2.60 -7.96
CA LEU A 197 -6.68 1.62 -8.64
C LEU A 197 -7.84 2.31 -9.35
N ARG A 198 -8.16 1.87 -10.57
CA ARG A 198 -9.34 2.33 -11.29
C ARG A 198 -10.59 2.12 -10.44
N ARG A 199 -11.45 3.15 -10.39
CA ARG A 199 -12.76 3.05 -9.76
C ARG A 199 -13.86 3.50 -10.73
N THR A 200 -14.76 2.58 -11.06
CA THR A 200 -16.00 2.87 -11.76
C THR A 200 -17.15 2.99 -10.76
N LEU A 201 -18.13 3.86 -11.04
CA LEU A 201 -19.28 4.11 -10.16
C LEU A 201 -20.63 3.76 -10.79
N GLY A 202 -20.62 3.07 -11.94
CA GLY A 202 -21.82 2.63 -12.66
C GLY A 202 -22.30 3.62 -13.73
N ALA A 203 -23.40 3.26 -14.41
CA ALA A 203 -23.87 3.93 -15.62
C ALA A 203 -24.36 5.39 -15.42
N GLN A 204 -24.64 5.81 -14.19
CA GLN A 204 -25.03 7.20 -13.91
C GLN A 204 -23.85 8.19 -13.94
N TYR A 205 -22.62 7.70 -14.13
CA TYR A 205 -21.42 8.50 -14.26
C TYR A 205 -20.70 8.18 -15.56
N LYS A 206 -19.98 9.17 -16.09
CA LYS A 206 -19.12 9.02 -17.27
C LYS A 206 -17.69 9.43 -16.94
N GLU A 207 -16.74 8.67 -17.46
CA GLU A 207 -15.34 9.01 -17.44
C GLU A 207 -15.04 10.12 -18.44
N ILE A 208 -14.15 11.03 -18.05
CA ILE A 208 -13.64 12.09 -18.91
C ILE A 208 -12.12 12.13 -18.81
N ASN A 209 -11.47 12.51 -19.91
CA ASN A 209 -10.02 12.65 -19.97
C ASN A 209 -9.61 13.94 -20.69
N THR A 210 -8.35 14.31 -20.54
CA THR A 210 -7.73 15.42 -21.25
C THR A 210 -6.31 15.07 -21.65
N SER A 211 -5.88 15.50 -22.83
CA SER A 211 -4.47 15.43 -23.26
C SER A 211 -3.67 16.67 -22.87
N LEU A 212 -4.34 17.73 -22.39
CA LEU A 212 -3.69 18.97 -21.97
C LEU A 212 -2.95 18.78 -20.64
N PRO A 213 -1.81 19.46 -20.45
CA PRO A 213 -1.10 19.46 -19.17
C PRO A 213 -2.00 19.95 -18.03
N VAL A 214 -2.06 19.18 -16.95
CA VAL A 214 -2.74 19.58 -15.71
C VAL A 214 -1.69 20.02 -14.71
N THR A 215 -1.62 21.32 -14.45
CA THR A 215 -0.70 21.93 -13.49
C THR A 215 -1.39 22.13 -12.14
N SER A 216 -0.75 21.74 -11.05
CA SER A 216 -1.20 22.07 -9.69
C SER A 216 -0.40 23.26 -9.14
N SER A 217 -1.08 24.21 -8.52
CA SER A 217 -0.43 25.31 -7.79
C SER A 217 0.19 24.85 -6.46
N ASN A 218 -0.31 23.72 -5.93
CA ASN A 218 0.21 23.06 -4.74
C ASN A 218 0.58 21.60 -5.07
N ASN A 219 1.88 21.31 -5.10
CA ASN A 219 2.42 20.00 -5.45
C ASN A 219 3.01 19.23 -4.24
N SER A 220 2.62 19.58 -3.02
CA SER A 220 3.12 18.92 -1.79
C SER A 220 2.92 17.40 -1.80
N TYR A 221 1.78 16.97 -2.36
CA TYR A 221 1.44 15.54 -2.49
C TYR A 221 2.11 14.85 -3.68
N ASN A 222 2.75 15.60 -4.58
CA ASN A 222 3.47 15.11 -5.76
C ASN A 222 2.69 14.01 -6.52
N LEU A 223 1.47 14.35 -6.94
CA LEU A 223 0.57 13.39 -7.59
C LEU A 223 1.03 13.13 -9.04
N PRO A 224 0.86 11.91 -9.57
CA PRO A 224 1.17 11.60 -10.95
C PRO A 224 0.41 12.53 -11.91
N SER A 225 1.08 13.03 -12.94
CA SER A 225 0.42 13.84 -13.98
C SER A 225 -0.69 13.04 -14.66
N LEU A 226 -0.43 11.76 -14.98
CA LEU A 226 -1.40 10.85 -15.57
C LEU A 226 -2.69 10.73 -14.73
N LEU A 227 -2.57 10.67 -13.40
CA LEU A 227 -3.72 10.66 -12.50
C LEU A 227 -4.59 11.91 -12.62
N MET A 228 -3.97 13.06 -12.87
CA MET A 228 -4.67 14.34 -12.98
C MET A 228 -5.34 14.55 -14.35
N THR A 229 -5.03 13.72 -15.36
CA THR A 229 -5.61 13.82 -16.71
C THR A 229 -6.95 13.11 -16.87
N THR A 230 -7.35 12.30 -15.89
CA THR A 230 -8.61 11.56 -15.90
C THR A 230 -9.51 12.00 -14.75
N ALA A 231 -10.82 11.99 -14.99
CA ALA A 231 -11.82 12.28 -13.97
C ALA A 231 -13.13 11.56 -14.28
N LEU A 232 -14.07 11.68 -13.35
CA LEU A 232 -15.43 11.16 -13.49
C LEU A 232 -16.42 12.29 -13.23
N THR A 233 -17.48 12.34 -14.02
CA THR A 233 -18.58 13.30 -13.86
C THR A 233 -19.92 12.56 -13.91
N PRO A 234 -20.95 13.01 -13.17
CA PRO A 234 -22.31 12.54 -13.38
C PRO A 234 -22.75 12.75 -14.83
N VAL A 235 -23.57 11.84 -15.34
CA VAL A 235 -24.23 11.99 -16.64
C VAL A 235 -25.29 13.10 -16.55
N ASN A 236 -26.04 13.13 -15.45
CA ASN A 236 -27.04 14.15 -15.15
C ASN A 236 -26.51 15.12 -14.09
N THR A 237 -26.66 16.43 -14.31
CA THR A 237 -26.18 17.48 -13.38
C THR A 237 -26.85 17.44 -12.01
N ASN A 238 -28.03 16.82 -11.91
CA ASN A 238 -28.77 16.67 -10.65
C ASN A 238 -28.32 15.45 -9.83
N THR A 239 -27.44 14.61 -10.38
CA THR A 239 -26.92 13.43 -9.68
C THR A 239 -25.68 13.81 -8.87
N THR A 240 -25.70 13.49 -7.58
CA THR A 240 -24.53 13.64 -6.71
C THR A 240 -23.61 12.45 -6.86
N ILE A 241 -22.29 12.68 -6.80
CA ILE A 241 -21.34 11.59 -6.58
C ILE A 241 -21.43 11.20 -5.11
N SER A 242 -21.76 9.94 -4.83
CA SER A 242 -21.82 9.40 -3.48
C SER A 242 -20.89 8.21 -3.34
N MET A 243 -20.21 8.13 -2.20
CA MET A 243 -19.35 7.02 -1.85
C MET A 243 -19.58 6.70 -0.38
N THR A 244 -19.83 5.42 -0.11
CA THR A 244 -20.05 4.93 1.25
C THR A 244 -18.80 4.21 1.73
N LEU A 245 -18.30 4.61 2.89
CA LEU A 245 -17.29 3.89 3.65
C LEU A 245 -18.02 3.23 4.81
N VAL A 246 -17.91 1.90 4.91
CA VAL A 246 -18.57 1.12 5.96
C VAL A 246 -17.48 0.50 6.81
N ASP A 247 -17.54 0.75 8.12
CA ASP A 247 -16.68 0.14 9.12
C ASP A 247 -17.55 -0.40 10.27
N PRO A 248 -17.36 -1.65 10.72
CA PRO A 248 -18.07 -2.16 11.89
C PRO A 248 -17.69 -1.44 13.18
N ASP A 249 -16.53 -0.79 13.25
CA ASP A 249 -16.10 -0.02 14.42
C ASP A 249 -16.50 1.46 14.28
N PRO A 250 -17.46 1.95 15.10
CA PRO A 250 -17.95 3.33 15.01
C PRO A 250 -16.92 4.36 15.49
N THR A 251 -15.79 3.93 16.07
CA THR A 251 -14.73 4.83 16.54
C THR A 251 -13.74 5.18 15.43
N VAL A 252 -13.79 4.49 14.30
CA VAL A 252 -12.90 4.72 13.15
C VAL A 252 -13.17 6.10 12.55
N ARG A 253 -12.11 6.89 12.40
CA ARG A 253 -12.16 8.19 11.72
C ARG A 253 -11.44 8.12 10.39
N TYR A 254 -12.11 8.64 9.35
CA TYR A 254 -11.58 8.69 8.00
C TYR A 254 -11.02 10.08 7.68
N PHE A 255 -9.81 10.10 7.12
CA PHE A 255 -9.23 11.29 6.51
C PHE A 255 -9.35 11.17 4.98
N VAL A 256 -10.16 12.03 4.38
CA VAL A 256 -10.44 12.00 2.94
C VAL A 256 -9.64 13.10 2.26
N TYR A 257 -8.78 12.70 1.32
CA TYR A 257 -8.01 13.63 0.47
C TYR A 257 -8.55 13.54 -0.95
N GLU A 258 -9.25 14.60 -1.37
CA GLU A 258 -9.88 14.67 -2.68
C GLU A 258 -9.12 15.63 -3.61
N ARG A 259 -9.20 15.40 -4.92
CA ARG A 259 -8.62 16.27 -5.94
C ARG A 259 -9.65 16.55 -7.01
N ILE A 260 -9.99 17.83 -7.12
CA ILE A 260 -10.90 18.35 -8.13
C ILE A 260 -10.07 19.19 -9.09
N CYS A 261 -10.20 18.92 -10.39
CA CYS A 261 -9.61 19.75 -11.43
C CYS A 261 -10.71 20.58 -12.09
N GLN A 262 -10.60 21.91 -12.05
CA GLN A 262 -11.65 22.79 -12.56
C GLN A 262 -11.65 22.83 -14.09
N ARG A 263 -12.48 21.96 -14.68
CA ARG A 263 -13.13 22.21 -15.99
C ARG A 263 -14.64 21.98 -15.95
N ILE A 264 -15.18 21.36 -14.91
CA ILE A 264 -16.61 21.18 -14.65
C ILE A 264 -16.81 21.27 -13.13
N PHE A 265 -17.76 22.09 -12.66
CA PHE A 265 -18.11 22.20 -11.25
C PHE A 265 -18.73 20.88 -10.77
N LEU A 266 -18.13 20.26 -9.75
CA LEU A 266 -18.71 19.09 -9.08
C LEU A 266 -18.95 19.44 -7.62
N TYR A 267 -20.19 19.29 -7.17
CA TYR A 267 -20.55 19.31 -5.76
C TYR A 267 -20.60 17.87 -5.26
N LEU A 268 -19.65 17.49 -4.41
CA LEU A 268 -19.68 16.24 -3.66
C LEU A 268 -20.38 16.46 -2.33
N LYS A 269 -21.34 15.59 -2.03
CA LYS A 269 -22.03 15.56 -0.73
C LYS A 269 -21.70 14.22 -0.07
N TYR A 270 -20.91 14.26 1.00
CA TYR A 270 -20.64 13.08 1.81
C TYR A 270 -21.77 12.90 2.82
N THR A 271 -22.27 11.67 2.95
CA THR A 271 -23.09 11.25 4.09
C THR A 271 -22.28 10.21 4.85
N LEU A 272 -21.79 10.60 6.03
CA LEU A 272 -21.32 9.66 7.04
C LEU A 272 -22.58 9.10 7.70
N LEU A 273 -22.79 7.78 7.64
CA LEU A 273 -23.80 7.06 8.40
C LEU A 273 -23.13 6.33 9.55
#